data_AF-A0A4R4RZU5-F1
#
_entry.id   AF-A0A4R4RZU5-F1
#
_cell.length_a   1.000
_cell.length_b   1.000
_cell.length_c   1.000
_cell.angle_alpha   90.00
_cell.angle_beta   90.00
_cell.angle_gamma   90.00
#
_symmetry.space_group_name_H-M   'P 1'
#
loop_
_entity.id
_entity.type
_entity.pdbx_description
1 polymer ?
#
loop_
_entity_poly.entity_id
_entity_poly.type
_entity_poly.pdbx_seq_one_letter_code
_entity_poly.pdbx_strand_id
1 'polypeptide(L)'
;MFAPRTLLPVLAVALVSAGCSGSGTTASASPEESASSASPAASATPSASPSSAFCLDLSTFQVGSLAYRADAGKAINGEPLDFKELRRKAILVLDMGDRMKSSAPPDIAEHFRTVLKAIKASSSKLKEGSTVRDVVDPLYGKKNAPAFEALNGYECKPAS
;
A
#
# COMPACT_ATOMS: atom_id res chain seq x y z
N MET A 1 11.01 -13.10 49.30
CA MET A 1 11.92 -11.94 49.15
C MET A 1 11.33 -10.99 48.11
N PHE A 2 11.42 -9.68 48.35
CA PHE A 2 10.73 -8.57 47.69
C PHE A 2 11.25 -8.27 46.24
N ALA A 3 10.38 -7.68 45.40
CA ALA A 3 10.62 -7.19 44.02
C ALA A 3 11.53 -5.91 43.97
N PRO A 4 11.93 -5.37 42.80
CA PRO A 4 11.07 -4.53 41.91
C PRO A 4 11.29 -4.73 40.39
N ARG A 5 10.27 -4.62 39.51
CA ARG A 5 9.66 -3.42 38.87
C ARG A 5 10.58 -2.61 37.92
N THR A 6 10.32 -2.82 36.61
CA THR A 6 10.11 -1.86 35.52
C THR A 6 11.08 -0.68 35.30
N LEU A 7 11.53 -0.48 34.05
CA LEU A 7 11.50 0.83 33.34
C LEU A 7 11.83 0.64 31.83
N LEU A 8 10.85 0.93 30.99
CA LEU A 8 10.95 1.16 29.54
C LEU A 8 11.30 2.64 29.31
N PRO A 9 12.22 2.98 28.39
CA PRO A 9 12.27 4.33 27.82
C PRO A 9 11.45 4.40 26.52
N VAL A 10 10.42 5.24 26.55
CA VAL A 10 9.66 5.72 25.39
C VAL A 10 10.53 6.75 24.66
N LEU A 11 10.85 6.50 23.39
CA LEU A 11 11.55 7.47 22.53
C LEU A 11 10.52 8.16 21.64
N ALA A 12 10.13 9.36 22.05
CA ALA A 12 9.26 10.25 21.28
C ALA A 12 10.08 10.93 20.18
N VAL A 13 9.73 10.68 18.91
CA VAL A 13 10.25 11.45 17.77
C VAL A 13 9.28 12.58 17.49
N ALA A 14 9.73 13.81 17.73
CA ALA A 14 9.00 15.03 17.40
C ALA A 14 9.07 15.27 15.88
N LEU A 15 7.90 15.37 15.23
CA LEU A 15 7.78 15.86 13.86
C LEU A 15 7.95 17.38 13.85
N VAL A 16 8.93 17.88 13.09
CA VAL A 16 9.01 19.31 12.75
C VAL A 16 8.18 19.55 11.49
N SER A 17 7.02 20.14 11.69
CA SER A 17 6.20 20.75 10.65
C SER A 17 6.83 22.08 10.23
N ALA A 18 7.55 22.10 9.11
CA ALA A 18 7.90 23.34 8.43
C ALA A 18 6.79 23.68 7.42
N GLY A 19 5.75 24.36 7.90
CA GLY A 19 4.87 25.17 7.06
C GLY A 19 5.33 26.62 7.17
N CYS A 20 5.84 27.20 6.08
CA CYS A 20 6.03 28.64 5.99
C CYS A 20 5.36 29.15 4.71
N SER A 21 4.07 29.45 4.89
CA SER A 21 3.27 30.31 4.05
C SER A 21 3.76 31.75 4.24
N GLY A 22 4.02 32.47 3.15
CA GLY A 22 4.40 33.88 3.20
C GLY A 22 3.73 34.63 2.06
N SER A 23 2.58 35.25 2.34
CA SER A 23 1.94 36.26 1.49
C SER A 23 1.68 37.53 2.30
N GLY A 24 2.16 38.66 1.76
CA GLY A 24 1.87 40.04 2.19
C GLY A 24 2.89 40.65 3.16
N THR A 25 3.32 41.91 3.08
CA THR A 25 2.90 43.02 2.22
C THR A 25 3.92 44.18 2.28
N THR A 26 3.98 44.96 1.19
CA THR A 26 4.43 46.37 1.01
C THR A 26 5.84 46.82 1.43
N ALA A 27 6.63 47.23 0.43
CA ALA A 27 7.32 48.52 0.47
C ALA A 27 7.16 49.18 -0.92
N SER A 28 6.53 50.36 -0.91
CA SER A 28 6.23 51.20 -2.06
C SER A 28 7.41 52.13 -2.34
N ALA A 29 7.97 52.06 -3.55
CA ALA A 29 8.66 53.16 -4.21
C ALA A 29 8.55 52.92 -5.73
N SER A 30 8.10 53.93 -6.47
CA SER A 30 7.83 53.95 -7.91
C SER A 30 8.57 55.16 -8.50
N PRO A 31 8.70 55.36 -9.82
CA PRO A 31 8.98 54.43 -10.92
C PRO A 31 10.19 54.91 -11.76
N GLU A 32 10.88 54.03 -12.48
CA GLU A 32 11.59 54.43 -13.71
C GLU A 32 11.37 53.39 -14.81
N GLU A 33 11.02 53.94 -15.97
CA GLU A 33 10.56 53.32 -17.18
C GLU A 33 11.76 52.83 -18.00
N SER A 34 11.79 51.55 -18.37
CA SER A 34 12.46 51.07 -19.59
C SER A 34 11.99 49.66 -19.93
N ALA A 35 11.34 49.56 -21.09
CA ALA A 35 10.91 48.33 -21.71
C ALA A 35 12.12 47.44 -22.06
N SER A 36 12.06 46.17 -21.69
CA SER A 36 12.76 45.10 -22.37
C SER A 36 12.00 43.79 -22.17
N SER A 37 11.55 43.25 -23.29
CA SER A 37 10.88 41.96 -23.42
C SER A 37 11.72 40.84 -22.81
N ALA A 38 11.35 40.38 -21.62
CA ALA A 38 11.81 39.11 -21.08
C ALA A 38 10.61 38.16 -21.04
N SER A 39 10.58 37.23 -22.00
CA SER A 39 9.67 36.09 -22.00
C SER A 39 9.83 35.34 -20.67
N PRO A 40 8.74 35.00 -19.95
CA PRO A 40 8.85 34.49 -18.61
C PRO A 40 9.60 33.15 -18.62
N ALA A 41 10.65 33.12 -17.80
CA ALA A 41 11.41 31.94 -17.44
C ALA A 41 10.46 30.76 -17.23
N ALA A 42 10.79 29.65 -17.88
CA ALA A 42 10.20 28.36 -17.64
C ALA A 42 10.17 28.12 -16.12
N SER A 43 8.99 28.29 -15.53
CA SER A 43 8.69 27.60 -14.28
C SER A 43 8.74 26.13 -14.66
N ALA A 44 9.87 25.49 -14.36
CA ALA A 44 9.93 24.05 -14.22
C ALA A 44 8.97 23.71 -13.09
N THR A 45 7.69 23.59 -13.43
CA THR A 45 6.75 22.81 -12.63
C THR A 45 7.47 21.49 -12.40
N PRO A 46 7.70 21.04 -11.16
CA PRO A 46 8.10 19.66 -10.96
C PRO A 46 7.03 18.84 -11.66
N SER A 47 7.39 18.25 -12.80
CA SER A 47 6.55 17.27 -13.45
C SER A 47 6.56 16.09 -12.50
N ALA A 48 5.64 16.10 -11.55
CA ALA A 48 5.30 14.92 -10.80
C ALA A 48 4.72 13.97 -11.84
N SER A 49 5.58 13.21 -12.52
CA SER A 49 5.11 12.13 -13.39
C SER A 49 4.17 11.31 -12.52
N PRO A 50 2.95 11.02 -12.99
CA PRO A 50 1.91 10.53 -12.12
C PRO A 50 2.38 9.20 -11.54
N SER A 51 2.70 9.18 -10.25
CA SER A 51 2.68 7.94 -9.48
C SER A 51 1.27 7.38 -9.71
N SER A 52 1.17 6.29 -10.48
CA SER A 52 -0.12 5.74 -10.85
C SER A 52 -0.93 5.49 -9.58
N ALA A 53 -2.25 5.67 -9.61
CA ALA A 53 -3.09 5.45 -8.42
C ALA A 53 -2.83 4.08 -7.77
N PHE A 54 -2.46 3.08 -8.58
CA PHE A 54 -1.96 1.79 -8.11
C PHE A 54 -0.77 1.90 -7.15
N CYS A 55 0.25 2.71 -7.48
CA CYS A 55 1.46 2.86 -6.70
C CYS A 55 1.24 3.56 -5.35
N LEU A 56 0.26 4.45 -5.26
CA LEU A 56 -0.11 5.10 -4.00
C LEU A 56 -0.67 4.09 -3.00
N ASP A 57 -1.46 3.12 -3.48
CA ASP A 57 -2.13 2.12 -2.64
C ASP A 57 -1.35 0.80 -2.52
N LEU A 58 -0.30 0.60 -3.32
CA LEU A 58 0.42 -0.67 -3.45
C LEU A 58 0.95 -1.20 -2.12
N SER A 59 1.62 -0.36 -1.33
CA SER A 59 2.20 -0.78 -0.05
C SER A 59 1.14 -1.25 0.94
N THR A 60 0.02 -0.53 1.00
CA THR A 60 -1.13 -0.91 1.83
C THR A 60 -1.73 -2.23 1.37
N PHE A 61 -1.88 -2.42 0.06
CA PHE A 61 -2.36 -3.68 -0.50
C PHE A 61 -1.41 -4.84 -0.20
N GLN A 62 -0.09 -4.65 -0.39
CA GLN A 62 0.93 -5.66 -0.11
C GLN A 62 0.86 -6.12 1.35
N VAL A 63 0.85 -5.18 2.30
CA VAL A 63 0.71 -5.48 3.73
C VAL A 63 -0.59 -6.24 4.02
N GLY A 64 -1.72 -5.77 3.47
CA GLY A 64 -3.01 -6.43 3.66
C GLY A 64 -3.03 -7.86 3.10
N SER A 65 -2.50 -8.05 1.89
CA SER A 65 -2.42 -9.35 1.23
C SER A 65 -1.50 -10.32 1.98
N LEU A 66 -0.36 -9.84 2.49
CA LEU A 66 0.59 -10.60 3.28
C LEU A 66 -0.02 -11.01 4.63
N ALA A 67 -0.67 -10.08 5.33
CA ALA A 67 -1.33 -10.36 6.60
C ALA A 67 -2.45 -11.39 6.44
N TYR A 68 -3.30 -11.24 5.43
CA TYR A 68 -4.34 -12.23 5.12
C TYR A 68 -3.73 -13.60 4.83
N ARG A 69 -2.70 -13.66 3.97
CA ARG A 69 -2.03 -14.91 3.60
C ARG A 69 -1.37 -15.58 4.79
N ALA A 70 -0.71 -14.82 5.67
CA ALA A 70 -0.08 -15.33 6.88
C ALA A 70 -1.11 -15.92 7.85
N ASP A 71 -2.22 -15.22 8.11
CA ASP A 71 -3.27 -15.71 9.00
C ASP A 71 -3.98 -16.94 8.45
N ALA A 72 -4.24 -16.99 7.14
CA ALA A 72 -4.77 -18.20 6.51
C ALA A 72 -3.76 -19.35 6.55
N GLY A 73 -2.47 -19.04 6.48
CA GLY A 73 -1.36 -19.99 6.55
C GLY A 73 -1.18 -20.66 7.92
N LYS A 74 -1.69 -20.06 9.00
CA LYS A 74 -1.69 -20.67 10.35
C LYS A 74 -2.31 -22.07 10.37
N ALA A 75 -3.31 -22.31 9.53
CA ALA A 75 -3.92 -23.63 9.38
C ALA A 75 -2.97 -24.72 8.87
N ILE A 76 -1.90 -24.38 8.16
CA ILE A 76 -0.85 -25.32 7.74
C ILE A 76 -0.18 -25.94 8.97
N ASN A 77 -0.03 -25.16 10.03
CA ASN A 77 0.58 -25.57 11.30
C ASN A 77 -0.44 -26.19 12.26
N GLY A 78 -1.68 -26.44 11.82
CA GLY A 78 -2.76 -26.99 12.65
C GLY A 78 -3.40 -25.96 13.59
N GLU A 79 -3.07 -24.67 13.47
CA GLU A 79 -3.72 -23.64 14.28
C GLU A 79 -5.16 -23.39 13.81
N PRO A 80 -6.09 -23.13 14.75
CA PRO A 80 -7.47 -22.81 14.40
C PRO A 80 -7.55 -21.46 13.68
N LEU A 81 -8.40 -21.41 12.64
CA LEU A 81 -8.63 -20.18 11.89
C LEU A 81 -9.78 -19.37 12.47
N ASP A 82 -9.56 -18.06 12.64
CA ASP A 82 -10.66 -17.12 12.86
C ASP A 82 -11.30 -16.77 11.51
N PHE A 83 -12.34 -17.52 11.14
CA PHE A 83 -13.06 -17.31 9.88
C PHE A 83 -13.70 -15.92 9.78
N LYS A 84 -14.15 -15.34 10.91
CA LYS A 84 -14.79 -14.02 10.90
C LYS A 84 -13.75 -12.96 10.54
N GLU A 85 -12.61 -13.00 11.20
CA GLU A 85 -11.53 -12.03 10.96
C GLU A 85 -10.89 -12.24 9.58
N LEU A 86 -10.66 -13.48 9.15
CA LEU A 86 -10.15 -13.75 7.80
C LEU A 86 -11.10 -13.26 6.70
N ARG A 87 -12.42 -13.46 6.84
CA ARG A 87 -13.40 -12.91 5.89
C ARG A 87 -13.34 -11.39 5.86
N ARG A 88 -13.25 -10.73 7.02
CA ARG A 88 -13.12 -9.27 7.11
C ARG A 88 -11.87 -8.78 6.39
N LYS A 89 -10.71 -9.39 6.66
CA LYS A 89 -9.44 -9.04 6.00
C LYS A 89 -9.51 -9.26 4.50
N ALA A 90 -10.07 -10.39 4.05
CA ALA A 90 -10.25 -10.66 2.63
C ALA A 90 -11.11 -9.60 1.94
N ILE A 91 -12.23 -9.18 2.55
CA ILE A 91 -13.10 -8.13 2.00
C ILE A 91 -12.32 -6.82 1.84
N LEU A 92 -11.58 -6.39 2.86
CA LEU A 92 -10.79 -5.15 2.80
C LEU A 92 -9.73 -5.19 1.69
N VAL A 93 -9.00 -6.31 1.59
CA VAL A 93 -7.96 -6.47 0.57
C VAL A 93 -8.58 -6.54 -0.83
N LEU A 94 -9.67 -7.28 -1.02
CA LEU A 94 -10.33 -7.41 -2.32
C LEU A 94 -10.95 -6.09 -2.78
N ASP A 95 -11.62 -5.37 -1.88
CA ASP A 95 -12.21 -4.07 -2.17
C ASP A 95 -11.16 -3.03 -2.60
N MET A 96 -10.05 -2.96 -1.88
CA MET A 96 -8.89 -2.14 -2.29
C MET A 96 -8.32 -2.59 -3.63
N GLY A 97 -8.13 -3.90 -3.79
CA GLY A 97 -7.56 -4.48 -4.99
C GLY A 97 -8.41 -4.23 -6.24
N ASP A 98 -9.73 -4.32 -6.13
CA ASP A 98 -10.65 -4.06 -7.23
C ASP A 98 -10.60 -2.59 -7.69
N ARG A 99 -10.40 -1.63 -6.76
CA ARG A 99 -10.18 -0.21 -7.12
C ARG A 99 -8.84 0.01 -7.85
N MET A 100 -7.80 -0.70 -7.45
CA MET A 100 -6.46 -0.60 -8.04
C MET A 100 -6.35 -1.33 -9.40
N LYS A 101 -7.25 -2.29 -9.67
CA LYS A 101 -7.11 -3.24 -10.79
C LYS A 101 -7.02 -2.61 -12.18
N SER A 102 -7.70 -1.49 -12.40
CA SER A 102 -7.69 -0.78 -13.69
C SER A 102 -6.44 0.08 -13.90
N SER A 103 -5.77 0.49 -12.81
CA SER A 103 -4.58 1.34 -12.84
C SER A 103 -3.27 0.56 -12.66
N ALA A 104 -3.35 -0.77 -12.54
CA ALA A 104 -2.19 -1.65 -12.40
C ALA A 104 -1.25 -1.56 -13.62
N PRO A 105 0.05 -1.27 -13.42
CA PRO A 105 1.04 -1.24 -14.50
C PRO A 105 1.09 -2.56 -15.30
N PRO A 106 1.33 -2.52 -16.62
CA PRO A 106 1.27 -3.71 -17.48
C PRO A 106 2.21 -4.84 -17.05
N ASP A 107 3.37 -4.52 -16.50
CA ASP A 107 4.40 -5.45 -16.04
C ASP A 107 4.03 -6.21 -14.76
N ILE A 108 3.05 -5.73 -13.97
CA ILE A 108 2.57 -6.41 -12.76
C ILE A 108 1.08 -6.80 -12.82
N ALA A 109 0.32 -6.28 -13.78
CA ALA A 109 -1.13 -6.40 -13.82
C ALA A 109 -1.64 -7.84 -13.81
N GLU A 110 -0.96 -8.79 -14.46
CA GLU A 110 -1.35 -10.20 -14.45
C GLU A 110 -1.15 -10.84 -13.07
N HIS A 111 0.01 -10.64 -12.44
CA HIS A 111 0.29 -11.13 -11.10
C HIS A 111 -0.68 -10.53 -10.09
N PHE A 112 -0.96 -9.23 -10.19
CA PHE A 112 -1.93 -8.55 -9.33
C PHE A 112 -3.33 -9.18 -9.43
N ARG A 113 -3.84 -9.38 -10.65
CA ARG A 113 -5.14 -10.05 -10.87
C ARG A 113 -5.15 -11.49 -10.35
N THR A 114 -4.02 -12.18 -10.48
CA THR A 114 -3.85 -13.55 -9.96
C THR A 114 -3.96 -13.57 -8.44
N VAL A 115 -3.32 -12.61 -7.74
CA VAL A 115 -3.43 -12.45 -6.28
C VAL A 115 -4.88 -12.18 -5.86
N LEU A 116 -5.59 -11.25 -6.54
CA LEU A 116 -7.01 -10.99 -6.24
C LEU A 116 -7.87 -12.25 -6.41
N LYS A 117 -7.66 -13.00 -7.50
CA LYS A 117 -8.38 -14.25 -7.75
C LYS A 117 -8.09 -15.31 -6.69
N ALA A 118 -6.83 -15.42 -6.26
CA ALA A 118 -6.40 -16.33 -5.22
C ALA A 118 -7.02 -16.01 -3.86
N ILE A 119 -7.01 -14.74 -3.44
CA ILE A 119 -7.62 -14.27 -2.20
C ILE A 119 -9.14 -14.52 -2.23
N LYS A 120 -9.80 -14.21 -3.35
CA LYS A 120 -11.24 -14.47 -3.52
C LYS A 120 -11.57 -15.97 -3.46
N ALA A 121 -10.77 -16.81 -4.10
CA ALA A 121 -10.95 -18.25 -4.07
C ALA A 121 -10.79 -18.80 -2.65
N SER A 122 -9.73 -18.41 -1.94
CA SER A 122 -9.48 -18.77 -0.55
C SER A 122 -10.62 -18.31 0.38
N SER A 123 -11.01 -17.03 0.29
CA SER A 123 -12.01 -16.47 1.20
C SER A 123 -13.41 -17.04 0.99
N SER A 124 -13.75 -17.45 -0.24
CA SER A 124 -15.01 -18.15 -0.54
C SER A 124 -15.13 -19.52 0.16
N LYS A 125 -14.01 -20.05 0.66
CA LYS A 125 -13.89 -21.32 1.38
C LYS A 125 -13.77 -21.14 2.89
N LEU A 126 -13.84 -19.92 3.41
CA LEU A 126 -13.91 -19.69 4.85
C LEU A 126 -15.32 -19.98 5.34
N LYS A 127 -15.76 -21.24 5.39
CA LYS A 127 -17.10 -21.65 5.85
C LYS A 127 -17.06 -23.06 6.43
N GLU A 128 -18.09 -23.40 7.19
CA GLU A 128 -18.24 -24.72 7.78
C GLU A 128 -18.13 -25.83 6.71
N GLY A 129 -17.48 -26.94 7.07
CA GLY A 129 -17.22 -28.06 6.17
C GLY A 129 -16.08 -27.87 5.16
N SER A 130 -15.45 -26.70 5.12
CA SER A 130 -14.29 -26.48 4.23
C SER A 130 -13.02 -27.07 4.83
N THR A 131 -12.16 -27.63 3.99
CA THR A 131 -10.88 -28.17 4.43
C THR A 131 -9.84 -27.07 4.56
N VAL A 132 -8.78 -27.29 5.37
CA VAL A 132 -7.60 -26.41 5.39
C VAL A 132 -7.07 -26.20 3.98
N ARG A 133 -7.03 -27.28 3.19
CA ARG A 133 -6.55 -27.28 1.81
C ARG A 133 -7.37 -26.34 0.92
N ASP A 134 -8.70 -26.30 1.07
CA ASP A 134 -9.57 -25.37 0.32
C ASP A 134 -9.20 -23.90 0.55
N VAL A 135 -8.78 -23.55 1.76
CA VAL A 135 -8.42 -22.18 2.15
C VAL A 135 -6.99 -21.84 1.73
N VAL A 136 -6.06 -22.79 1.88
CA VAL A 136 -4.61 -22.57 1.76
C VAL A 136 -4.10 -22.78 0.34
N ASP A 137 -4.56 -23.81 -0.39
CA ASP A 137 -4.06 -24.12 -1.74
C ASP A 137 -4.17 -22.94 -2.72
N PRO A 138 -5.27 -22.14 -2.70
CA PRO A 138 -5.33 -20.96 -3.55
C PRO A 138 -4.24 -19.92 -3.26
N LEU A 139 -3.69 -19.88 -2.04
CA LEU A 139 -2.71 -18.86 -1.63
C LEU A 139 -1.26 -19.36 -1.74
N TYR A 140 -1.02 -20.64 -1.50
CA TYR A 140 0.32 -21.24 -1.44
C TYR A 140 0.60 -22.23 -2.56
N GLY A 141 -0.41 -22.57 -3.37
CA GLY A 141 -0.27 -23.50 -4.48
C GLY A 141 0.74 -22.99 -5.52
N LYS A 142 1.45 -23.94 -6.15
CA LYS A 142 2.52 -23.69 -7.13
C LYS A 142 2.14 -22.70 -8.24
N LYS A 143 0.86 -22.64 -8.60
CA LYS A 143 0.35 -21.73 -9.64
C LYS A 143 0.27 -20.27 -9.18
N ASN A 144 -0.02 -20.02 -7.91
CA ASN A 144 -0.32 -18.68 -7.40
C ASN A 144 0.81 -18.10 -6.55
N ALA A 145 1.63 -18.94 -5.91
CA ALA A 145 2.75 -18.49 -5.07
C ALA A 145 3.70 -17.49 -5.78
N PRO A 146 4.11 -17.71 -7.05
CA PRO A 146 4.97 -16.76 -7.76
C PRO A 146 4.32 -15.38 -7.96
N ALA A 147 2.99 -15.31 -8.08
CA ALA A 147 2.28 -14.03 -8.22
C ALA A 147 2.29 -13.22 -6.92
N PHE A 148 2.21 -13.88 -5.77
CA PHE A 148 2.36 -13.21 -4.48
C PHE A 148 3.80 -12.73 -4.27
N GLU A 149 4.81 -13.53 -4.66
CA GLU A 149 6.22 -13.13 -4.57
C GLU A 149 6.52 -11.93 -5.48
N ALA A 150 6.09 -11.99 -6.73
CA ALA A 150 6.21 -10.89 -7.68
C ALA A 150 5.53 -9.62 -7.16
N LEU A 151 4.30 -9.72 -6.65
CA LEU A 151 3.58 -8.57 -6.13
C LEU A 151 4.23 -7.98 -4.89
N ASN A 152 4.72 -8.80 -3.96
CA ASN A 152 5.34 -8.33 -2.71
C ASN A 152 6.74 -7.73 -2.94
N GLY A 153 7.46 -8.18 -3.97
CA GLY A 153 8.74 -7.61 -4.38
C GLY A 153 8.61 -6.49 -5.42
N TYR A 154 7.39 -6.16 -5.86
CA TYR A 154 7.18 -5.13 -6.87
C TYR A 154 7.34 -3.74 -6.24
N GLU A 155 8.23 -2.95 -6.82
CA GLU A 155 8.43 -1.55 -6.48
C GLU A 155 7.98 -0.68 -7.66
N CYS A 156 7.20 0.34 -7.36
CA CYS A 156 6.86 1.33 -8.36
C CYS A 156 8.07 2.17 -8.72
N LYS A 157 8.36 2.26 -10.01
CA LYS A 157 9.44 3.12 -10.51
C LYS A 157 9.14 4.58 -10.16
N PRO A 158 10.13 5.33 -9.64
CA PRO A 158 9.96 6.75 -9.44
C PRO A 158 9.70 7.42 -10.80
N ALA A 159 8.85 8.44 -10.77
CA ALA A 159 8.67 9.40 -11.84
C ALA A 159 10.04 9.92 -12.30
N SER A 160 10.51 9.47 -13.46
CA SER A 160 11.64 10.07 -14.19
C SER A 160 11.20 11.30 -14.94
#